data_AF-A0AA39TMV6-F1
#
_entry.id   AF-A0AA39TMV6-F1
#
_cell.length_a   1.000
_cell.length_b   1.000
_cell.length_c   1.000
_cell.angle_alpha   90.00
_cell.angle_beta   90.00
_cell.angle_gamma   90.00
#
_symmetry.space_group_name_H-M   'P 1'
#
loop_
_entity.id
_entity.type
_entity.pdbx_description
1 polymer ?
#
loop_
_entity_poly.entity_id
_entity_poly.type
_entity_poly.pdbx_seq_one_letter_code
_entity_poly.pdbx_strand_id
1 'polypeptide(L)'
;MLLSVDPDDALTIADLCNAPTFSLPPSTLKQCSPLCVYGAHAATNKSQLVLKDLPTSESESLSWFALFMTPTMCHLMHWFYSTTTKTLSNLNHLVTDILHVPDFSANDLKDFNANHEAKQLDSDTLPMFAANGWICDHITLQLLQSGVCHASEDAAPSLNIPNVWHHSLLDIVCLAFQDTSSLCFHLKGFKEHWLQPDGHTVTCPQGIYMCNFVLLGIAYLK
;
A
#
# COMPACT_ATOMS: atom_id res chain seq x y z
N MET A 1 10.70 39.32 22.30
CA MET A 1 10.39 38.16 21.45
C MET A 1 9.85 37.10 22.39
N LEU A 2 8.53 37.01 22.55
CA LEU A 2 7.91 35.99 23.41
C LEU A 2 7.69 34.76 22.52
N LEU A 3 8.30 33.64 22.90
CA LEU A 3 8.09 32.36 22.26
C LEU A 3 6.62 31.97 22.50
N SER A 4 5.87 31.73 21.43
CA SER A 4 4.54 31.13 21.50
C SER A 4 4.71 29.71 22.03
N VAL A 5 4.26 29.45 23.26
CA VAL A 5 4.18 28.10 23.83
C VAL A 5 2.74 27.64 23.63
N ASP A 6 2.59 26.52 22.93
CA ASP A 6 1.30 25.86 22.73
C ASP A 6 0.83 25.28 24.08
N PRO A 7 -0.33 25.70 24.62
CA PRO A 7 -0.85 25.15 25.88
C PRO A 7 -1.24 23.67 25.78
N ASP A 8 -1.42 23.13 24.57
CA ASP A 8 -1.79 21.73 24.37
C ASP A 8 -0.59 20.78 24.39
N ASP A 9 0.64 21.30 24.26
CA ASP A 9 1.89 20.51 24.35
C ASP A 9 2.15 19.94 25.76
N ALA A 10 1.44 20.46 26.78
CA ALA A 10 1.53 20.01 28.16
C ALA A 10 0.46 18.97 28.55
N LEU A 11 -0.51 18.68 27.68
CA LEU A 11 -1.61 17.76 27.94
C LEU A 11 -1.25 16.35 27.46
N THR A 12 -1.04 15.43 28.39
CA THR A 12 -0.89 14.01 28.05
C THR A 12 -2.26 13.33 28.02
N ILE A 13 -2.38 12.21 27.27
CA ILE A 13 -3.64 11.46 27.16
C ILE A 13 -4.17 11.00 28.55
N ALA A 14 -3.27 10.90 29.55
CA ALA A 14 -3.62 10.62 30.94
C ALA A 14 -4.40 11.76 31.62
N ASP A 15 -4.22 13.01 31.19
CA ASP A 15 -4.89 14.19 31.74
C ASP A 15 -6.32 14.35 31.21
N LEU A 16 -6.66 13.69 30.09
CA LEU A 16 -7.99 13.72 29.47
C LEU A 16 -8.99 12.77 30.13
N CYS A 17 -8.55 11.73 30.83
CA CYS A 17 -9.43 10.70 31.38
C CYS A 17 -8.88 10.02 32.65
N ASN A 18 -9.56 10.19 33.78
CA ASN A 18 -9.27 9.50 35.06
C ASN A 18 -9.81 8.06 35.12
N ALA A 19 -10.01 7.39 33.97
CA ALA A 19 -10.57 6.05 33.94
C ALA A 19 -9.48 5.02 34.30
N PRO A 20 -9.64 4.23 35.39
CA PRO A 20 -8.60 3.30 35.87
C PRO A 20 -8.28 2.14 34.91
N THR A 21 -9.05 2.00 33.82
CA THR A 21 -8.86 1.00 32.76
C THR A 21 -7.89 1.41 31.66
N PHE A 22 -7.48 2.69 31.57
CA PHE A 22 -6.60 3.18 30.50
C PHE A 22 -5.12 3.26 30.88
N SER A 23 -4.78 3.18 32.17
CA SER A 23 -3.39 3.22 32.66
C SER A 23 -2.69 1.87 32.47
N LEU A 24 -2.48 1.46 31.22
CA LEU A 24 -1.62 0.32 30.91
C LEU A 24 -0.19 0.82 30.63
N PRO A 25 0.83 0.36 31.37
CA PRO A 25 2.21 0.69 31.07
C PRO A 25 2.59 0.26 29.63
N PRO A 26 3.55 0.93 28.97
CA PRO A 26 3.93 0.61 27.59
C PRO A 26 4.41 -0.84 27.40
N SER A 27 4.83 -1.51 28.48
CA SER A 27 5.20 -2.94 28.48
C SER A 27 4.02 -3.92 28.43
N THR A 28 2.78 -3.44 28.63
CA THR A 28 1.55 -4.25 28.53
C THR A 28 0.82 -4.13 27.20
N LEU A 29 1.35 -3.37 26.23
CA LEU A 29 0.96 -3.47 24.82
C LEU A 29 1.49 -4.80 24.24
N LYS A 30 1.05 -5.93 24.81
CA LYS A 30 0.95 -7.15 24.02
C LYS A 30 0.02 -6.78 22.88
N GLN A 31 0.52 -6.94 21.66
CA GLN A 31 -0.26 -6.85 20.43
C GLN A 31 -1.43 -7.82 20.57
N CYS A 32 -2.55 -7.34 21.12
CA CYS A 32 -3.72 -8.16 21.32
C CYS A 32 -4.17 -8.56 19.93
N SER A 33 -4.28 -9.86 19.69
CA SER A 33 -4.87 -10.36 18.45
C SER A 33 -6.19 -9.61 18.24
N PRO A 34 -6.50 -9.10 17.05
CA PRO A 34 -7.73 -8.34 16.79
C PRO A 34 -8.99 -9.13 17.17
N LEU A 35 -8.87 -10.45 17.34
CA LEU A 35 -9.92 -11.33 17.84
C LEU A 35 -10.24 -11.19 19.33
N CYS A 36 -9.45 -10.48 20.15
CA CYS A 36 -9.73 -10.33 21.57
C CYS A 36 -11.02 -9.55 21.84
N VAL A 37 -11.45 -8.72 20.88
CA VAL A 37 -12.73 -8.01 20.90
C VAL A 37 -13.91 -8.99 20.90
N TYR A 38 -13.73 -10.19 20.35
CA TYR A 38 -14.76 -11.21 20.24
C TYR A 38 -14.79 -12.20 21.42
N GLY A 39 -14.04 -11.93 22.50
CA GLY A 39 -14.05 -12.71 23.74
C GLY A 39 -12.88 -13.69 23.89
N ALA A 40 -12.67 -14.17 25.12
CA ALA A 40 -11.52 -14.99 25.51
C ALA A 40 -11.36 -16.28 24.68
N HIS A 41 -12.46 -16.83 24.16
CA HIS A 41 -12.45 -18.08 23.38
C HIS A 41 -11.87 -17.93 21.97
N ALA A 42 -11.93 -16.73 21.36
CA ALA A 42 -11.42 -16.49 20.02
C ALA A 42 -9.90 -16.22 19.97
N ALA A 43 -9.34 -15.70 21.07
CA ALA A 43 -7.91 -15.41 21.18
C ALA A 43 -7.05 -16.64 21.55
N THR A 44 -7.67 -17.70 22.04
CA THR A 44 -6.97 -18.84 22.66
C THR A 44 -6.70 -19.95 21.65
N ASN A 45 -5.90 -19.67 20.61
CA ASN A 45 -5.40 -20.70 19.70
C ASN A 45 -3.87 -20.96 19.83
N LYS A 46 -3.26 -20.65 20.98
CA LYS A 46 -1.89 -21.10 21.30
C LYS A 46 -1.60 -21.52 22.75
N SER A 47 -2.58 -21.57 23.64
CA SER A 47 -2.32 -22.07 25.00
C SER A 47 -3.56 -22.70 25.59
N GLN A 48 -3.53 -24.02 25.62
CA GLN A 48 -4.33 -24.88 26.48
C GLN A 48 -4.28 -24.32 27.92
N LEU A 49 -5.30 -23.58 28.32
CA LEU A 49 -5.54 -23.23 29.71
C LEU A 49 -6.80 -23.96 30.17
N VAL A 50 -6.52 -25.06 30.88
CA VAL A 50 -7.46 -25.79 31.71
C VAL A 50 -7.96 -24.85 32.79
N LEU A 51 -9.23 -24.44 32.73
CA LEU A 51 -9.97 -24.00 33.91
C LEU A 51 -10.93 -25.12 34.29
N LYS A 52 -10.53 -25.90 35.29
CA LYS A 52 -11.40 -26.78 36.06
C LYS A 52 -12.15 -25.90 37.05
N ASP A 53 -13.48 -25.85 36.96
CA ASP A 53 -14.43 -26.16 38.05
C ASP A 53 -15.84 -25.55 37.79
N LEU A 54 -16.88 -26.36 38.11
CA LEU A 54 -18.36 -26.14 38.11
C LEU A 54 -19.16 -26.43 36.81
N PRO A 55 -20.43 -26.89 36.91
CA PRO A 55 -20.83 -28.26 36.57
C PRO A 55 -21.79 -28.33 35.38
N THR A 56 -21.72 -29.50 34.74
CA THR A 56 -22.51 -30.03 33.62
C THR A 56 -23.97 -29.55 33.51
N SER A 57 -24.26 -28.81 32.44
CA SER A 57 -25.39 -29.09 31.55
C SER A 57 -25.04 -28.65 30.13
N GLU A 58 -24.92 -29.63 29.23
CA GLU A 58 -24.84 -29.48 27.76
C GLU A 58 -23.69 -28.59 27.27
N SER A 59 -22.48 -29.15 27.27
CA SER A 59 -21.31 -28.59 26.61
C SER A 59 -21.47 -28.68 25.09
N GLU A 60 -22.25 -27.79 24.50
CA GLU A 60 -21.91 -27.31 23.16
C GLU A 60 -20.60 -26.55 23.33
N SER A 61 -19.47 -27.23 23.05
CA SER A 61 -18.20 -26.54 22.92
C SER A 61 -18.40 -25.46 21.87
N LEU A 62 -18.60 -24.21 22.29
CA LEU A 62 -18.80 -23.10 21.37
C LEU A 62 -17.61 -23.15 20.43
N SER A 63 -17.88 -23.48 19.18
CA SER A 63 -16.82 -23.61 18.20
C SER A 63 -16.03 -22.30 18.20
N TRP A 64 -14.70 -22.36 18.18
CA TRP A 64 -13.87 -21.15 18.24
C TRP A 64 -14.16 -20.17 17.07
N PHE A 65 -14.89 -20.65 16.06
CA PHE A 65 -15.40 -19.93 14.89
C PHE A 65 -16.89 -19.53 14.99
N ALA A 66 -17.55 -19.61 16.16
CA ALA A 66 -19.01 -19.49 16.31
C ALA A 66 -19.66 -18.21 15.76
N LEU A 67 -18.88 -17.14 15.55
CA LEU A 67 -19.37 -15.91 14.91
C LEU A 67 -19.52 -16.04 13.38
N PHE A 68 -18.92 -17.07 12.78
CA PHE A 68 -18.89 -17.30 11.35
C PHE A 68 -19.48 -18.67 11.00
N MET A 69 -20.17 -18.76 9.87
CA MET A 69 -20.86 -19.99 9.42
C MET A 69 -19.91 -21.17 9.18
N THR A 70 -18.64 -20.90 8.88
CA THR A 70 -17.62 -21.93 8.64
C THR A 70 -16.26 -21.51 9.22
N PRO A 71 -15.41 -22.47 9.62
CA PRO A 71 -14.05 -22.19 10.08
C PRO A 71 -13.17 -21.53 9.02
N THR A 72 -13.42 -21.79 7.73
CA THR A 72 -12.71 -21.14 6.61
C THR A 72 -13.00 -19.65 6.55
N MET A 73 -14.27 -19.24 6.68
CA MET A 73 -14.66 -17.83 6.74
C MET A 73 -14.03 -17.12 7.94
N CYS A 74 -13.93 -17.80 9.08
CA CYS A 74 -13.29 -17.26 10.27
C CYS A 74 -11.79 -16.97 10.04
N HIS A 75 -11.04 -17.92 9.47
CA HIS A 75 -9.63 -17.70 9.14
C HIS A 75 -9.42 -16.58 8.11
N LEU A 76 -10.27 -16.53 7.08
CA LEU A 76 -10.19 -15.50 6.04
C LEU A 76 -10.43 -14.10 6.63
N MET A 77 -11.47 -13.95 7.45
CA MET A 77 -11.79 -12.69 8.11
C MET A 77 -10.75 -12.33 9.17
N HIS A 78 -10.18 -13.30 9.88
CA HIS A 78 -9.07 -13.07 10.79
C HIS A 78 -7.83 -12.51 10.06
N TRP A 79 -7.46 -13.11 8.92
CA TRP A 79 -6.38 -12.59 8.09
C TRP A 79 -6.70 -11.18 7.56
N PHE A 80 -7.94 -10.92 7.16
CA PHE A 80 -8.36 -9.60 6.70
C PHE A 80 -8.15 -8.52 7.77
N TYR A 81 -8.59 -8.78 9.01
CA TYR A 81 -8.46 -7.85 10.12
C TYR A 81 -7.04 -7.77 10.71
N SER A 82 -6.10 -8.62 10.27
CA SER A 82 -4.71 -8.53 10.72
C SER A 82 -4.00 -7.26 10.25
N THR A 83 -4.50 -6.61 9.19
CA THR A 83 -3.91 -5.39 8.59
C THR A 83 -4.99 -4.42 8.11
N THR A 84 -4.77 -3.12 8.26
CA THR A 84 -5.74 -2.09 7.87
C THR A 84 -5.73 -1.71 6.38
N THR A 85 -4.79 -2.26 5.59
CA THR A 85 -4.60 -1.90 4.17
C THR A 85 -5.50 -2.65 3.20
N LYS A 86 -6.29 -3.62 3.67
CA LYS A 86 -7.13 -4.48 2.83
C LYS A 86 -8.54 -3.92 2.72
N THR A 87 -9.08 -3.89 1.50
CA THR A 87 -10.47 -3.47 1.25
C THR A 87 -11.37 -4.69 1.14
N LEU A 88 -12.64 -4.54 1.52
CA LEU A 88 -13.63 -5.61 1.42
C LEU A 88 -13.83 -6.06 -0.04
N SER A 89 -13.72 -5.13 -1.00
CA SER A 89 -13.77 -5.45 -2.43
C SER A 89 -12.63 -6.38 -2.83
N ASN A 90 -11.40 -6.11 -2.38
CA ASN A 90 -10.24 -6.95 -2.70
C ASN A 90 -10.37 -8.34 -2.08
N LEU A 91 -10.99 -8.47 -0.91
CA LEU A 91 -11.28 -9.78 -0.31
C LEU A 91 -12.29 -10.58 -1.15
N ASN A 92 -13.34 -9.93 -1.65
CA ASN A 92 -14.30 -10.59 -2.54
C ASN A 92 -13.62 -11.06 -3.83
N HIS A 93 -12.80 -10.21 -4.46
CA HIS A 93 -12.01 -10.57 -5.63
C HIS A 93 -11.06 -11.75 -5.38
N LEU A 94 -10.40 -11.81 -4.22
CA LEU A 94 -9.56 -12.96 -3.86
C LEU A 94 -10.36 -14.28 -3.89
N VAL A 95 -11.58 -14.28 -3.36
CA VAL A 95 -12.41 -15.50 -3.33
C VAL A 95 -12.92 -15.86 -4.73
N THR A 96 -13.42 -14.90 -5.48
CA THR A 96 -14.04 -15.17 -6.79
C THR A 96 -13.03 -15.42 -7.89
N ASP A 97 -11.97 -14.62 -7.93
CA ASP A 97 -11.09 -14.54 -9.10
C ASP A 97 -9.81 -15.37 -8.93
N ILE A 98 -9.50 -15.81 -7.70
CA ILE A 98 -8.32 -16.63 -7.41
C ILE A 98 -8.74 -18.00 -6.87
N LEU A 99 -9.55 -18.06 -5.81
CA LEU A 99 -9.86 -19.33 -5.14
C LEU A 99 -10.86 -20.22 -5.91
N HIS A 100 -11.68 -19.65 -6.81
CA HIS A 100 -12.65 -20.40 -7.61
C HIS A 100 -12.18 -20.75 -9.03
N VAL A 101 -10.95 -20.38 -9.40
CA VAL A 101 -10.39 -20.72 -10.72
C VAL A 101 -10.13 -22.23 -10.80
N PRO A 102 -10.46 -22.92 -11.91
CA PRO A 102 -10.31 -24.38 -12.02
C PRO A 102 -8.85 -24.86 -11.89
N ASP A 103 -7.90 -23.99 -12.20
CA ASP A 103 -6.47 -24.26 -12.14
C ASP A 103 -5.87 -24.02 -10.74
N PHE A 104 -6.67 -23.51 -9.79
CA PHE A 104 -6.19 -23.21 -8.45
C PHE A 104 -5.95 -24.48 -7.63
N SER A 105 -4.71 -24.69 -7.21
CA SER A 105 -4.30 -25.78 -6.32
C SER A 105 -3.63 -25.22 -5.08
N ALA A 106 -4.21 -25.51 -3.91
CA ALA A 106 -3.63 -25.13 -2.61
C ALA A 106 -2.25 -25.78 -2.35
N ASN A 107 -1.91 -26.86 -3.06
CA ASN A 107 -0.60 -27.51 -2.91
C ASN A 107 0.54 -26.67 -3.50
N ASP A 108 0.25 -25.86 -4.50
CA ASP A 108 1.26 -25.07 -5.21
C ASP A 108 1.72 -23.87 -4.34
N LEU A 109 0.93 -23.53 -3.33
CA LEU A 109 1.21 -22.45 -2.38
C LEU A 109 2.04 -22.88 -1.16
N LYS A 110 2.43 -24.16 -1.04
CA LYS A 110 3.15 -24.66 0.15
C LYS A 110 4.51 -23.99 0.37
N ASP A 111 5.23 -23.74 -0.71
CA ASP A 111 6.54 -23.08 -0.70
C ASP A 111 6.46 -21.64 -1.22
N PHE A 112 5.25 -21.09 -1.36
CA PHE A 112 5.04 -19.75 -1.88
C PHE A 112 5.64 -18.68 -0.96
N ASN A 113 6.47 -17.82 -1.54
CA ASN A 113 7.06 -16.68 -0.85
C ASN A 113 6.86 -15.42 -1.68
N ALA A 114 5.97 -14.53 -1.22
CA ALA A 114 5.67 -13.28 -1.92
C ALA A 114 6.91 -12.40 -2.18
N ASN A 115 7.91 -12.43 -1.29
CA ASN A 115 9.15 -11.66 -1.50
C ASN A 115 10.03 -12.27 -2.59
N HIS A 116 10.00 -13.60 -2.75
CA HIS A 116 10.74 -14.27 -3.82
C HIS A 116 10.11 -13.95 -5.17
N GLU A 117 8.79 -14.07 -5.28
CA GLU A 117 8.06 -13.78 -6.51
C GLU A 117 8.16 -12.31 -6.91
N ALA A 118 8.09 -11.38 -5.95
CA ALA A 118 8.32 -9.96 -6.22
C ALA A 118 9.73 -9.71 -6.77
N LYS A 119 10.77 -10.29 -6.15
CA LYS A 119 12.15 -10.18 -6.65
C LYS A 119 12.35 -10.81 -8.03
N GLN A 120 11.64 -11.90 -8.31
CA GLN A 120 11.70 -12.54 -9.62
C GLN A 120 11.04 -11.66 -10.68
N LEU A 121 9.94 -11.00 -10.36
CA LEU A 121 9.30 -10.01 -11.22
C LEU A 121 10.22 -8.80 -11.49
N ASP A 122 10.96 -8.35 -10.47
CA ASP A 122 11.89 -7.22 -10.60
C ASP A 122 13.18 -7.59 -11.36
N SER A 123 13.44 -8.86 -11.64
CA SER A 123 14.65 -9.27 -12.36
C SER A 123 14.57 -8.93 -13.85
N ASP A 124 15.67 -8.36 -14.39
CA ASP A 124 15.81 -7.79 -15.75
C ASP A 124 15.55 -8.76 -16.93
N THR A 125 15.18 -10.01 -16.67
CA THR A 125 15.00 -11.05 -17.68
C THR A 125 13.58 -11.17 -18.24
N LEU A 126 12.67 -10.25 -17.90
CA LEU A 126 11.31 -10.34 -18.43
C LEU A 126 11.25 -9.92 -19.92
N PRO A 127 10.73 -10.78 -20.82
CA PRO A 127 10.41 -10.42 -22.21
C PRO A 127 9.35 -9.30 -22.33
N MET A 128 8.82 -8.82 -21.21
CA MET A 128 7.75 -7.82 -21.14
C MET A 128 8.16 -6.48 -21.74
N PHE A 129 9.41 -6.06 -21.59
CA PHE A 129 9.90 -4.83 -22.21
C PHE A 129 9.91 -4.96 -23.75
N ALA A 130 10.41 -6.09 -24.26
CA ALA A 130 10.47 -6.35 -25.70
C ALA A 130 9.08 -6.44 -26.36
N ALA A 131 8.05 -6.88 -25.63
CA ALA A 131 6.69 -7.00 -26.16
C ALA A 131 5.94 -5.66 -26.25
N ASN A 132 6.33 -4.67 -25.44
CA ASN A 132 5.54 -3.44 -25.21
C ASN A 132 6.16 -2.20 -25.87
N GLY A 133 6.88 -2.35 -26.99
CA GLY A 133 7.43 -1.21 -27.75
C GLY A 133 8.66 -0.54 -27.11
N TRP A 134 9.27 -1.13 -26.08
CA TRP A 134 10.52 -0.62 -25.54
C TRP A 134 11.69 -0.96 -26.47
N ILE A 135 12.53 0.04 -26.71
CA ILE A 135 13.69 -0.03 -27.58
C ILE A 135 14.94 -0.04 -26.70
N CYS A 136 15.79 -1.05 -26.89
CA CYS A 136 17.11 -1.10 -26.27
C CYS A 136 18.12 -0.41 -27.19
N ASP A 137 18.75 0.65 -26.70
CA ASP A 137 19.78 1.39 -27.44
C ASP A 137 20.91 1.84 -26.49
N HIS A 138 21.91 2.52 -27.04
CA HIS A 138 23.02 3.12 -26.32
C HIS A 138 22.93 4.64 -26.43
N ILE A 139 23.10 5.33 -25.31
CA ILE A 139 23.06 6.79 -25.27
C ILE A 139 24.47 7.29 -24.94
N THR A 140 24.93 8.24 -25.75
CA THR A 140 26.18 8.96 -25.48
C THR A 140 25.85 10.30 -24.86
N LEU A 141 26.23 10.50 -23.60
CA LEU A 141 26.03 11.75 -22.87
C LEU A 141 27.34 12.53 -22.82
N GLN A 142 27.30 13.82 -23.14
CA GLN A 142 28.42 14.72 -22.90
C GLN A 142 28.42 15.13 -21.43
N LEU A 143 29.49 14.77 -20.70
CA LEU A 143 29.62 15.07 -19.28
C LEU A 143 30.20 16.46 -19.10
N LEU A 144 29.40 17.38 -18.57
CA LEU A 144 29.88 18.66 -18.10
C LEU A 144 30.58 18.47 -16.76
N GLN A 145 31.91 18.66 -16.72
CA GLN A 145 32.67 18.59 -15.48
C GLN A 145 32.56 19.92 -14.73
N SER A 146 32.05 19.87 -13.50
CA SER A 146 31.98 21.06 -12.64
C SER A 146 33.37 21.63 -12.36
N GLY A 147 33.55 22.93 -12.59
CA GLY A 147 34.82 23.63 -12.40
C GLY A 147 35.77 23.63 -13.61
N VAL A 148 35.37 23.00 -14.73
CA VAL A 148 36.13 23.02 -15.99
C VAL A 148 35.28 23.66 -17.08
N CYS A 149 35.74 24.78 -17.64
CA CYS A 149 35.13 25.35 -18.84
C CYS A 149 35.68 24.65 -20.08
N HIS A 150 34.82 23.93 -20.78
CA HIS A 150 35.13 23.40 -22.10
C HIS A 150 34.92 24.51 -23.15
N ALA A 151 35.72 24.50 -24.22
CA ALA A 151 35.61 25.51 -25.28
C ALA A 151 34.29 25.40 -26.07
N SER A 152 33.71 24.20 -26.12
CA SER A 152 32.42 23.89 -26.74
C SER A 152 31.83 22.63 -26.10
N GLU A 153 30.55 22.38 -26.33
CA GLU A 153 29.85 21.17 -25.87
C GLU A 153 30.47 19.89 -26.45
N ASP A 154 30.91 19.92 -27.71
CA ASP A 154 31.58 18.79 -28.37
C ASP A 154 32.96 18.44 -27.78
N ALA A 155 33.59 19.38 -27.07
CA ALA A 155 34.89 19.18 -26.43
C ALA A 155 34.79 18.56 -25.03
N ALA A 156 33.56 18.33 -24.55
CA ALA A 156 33.32 17.66 -23.28
C ALA A 156 33.60 16.14 -23.38
N PRO A 157 34.00 15.48 -22.28
CA PRO A 157 34.13 14.03 -22.24
C PRO A 157 32.78 13.34 -22.47
N SER A 158 32.74 12.35 -23.36
CA SER A 158 31.55 11.55 -23.62
C SER A 158 31.48 10.30 -22.74
N LEU A 159 30.30 10.01 -22.21
CA LEU A 159 29.96 8.79 -21.48
C LEU A 159 29.00 7.97 -22.33
N ASN A 160 29.44 6.79 -22.75
CA ASN A 160 28.58 5.83 -23.41
C ASN A 160 27.89 4.93 -22.37
N ILE A 161 26.57 4.96 -22.34
CA ILE A 161 25.75 4.12 -21.47
C ILE A 161 25.09 3.04 -22.34
N PRO A 162 25.57 1.79 -22.28
CA PRO A 162 24.95 0.69 -23.00
C PRO A 162 23.65 0.22 -22.32
N ASN A 163 22.82 -0.49 -23.07
CA ASN A 163 21.60 -1.17 -22.59
C ASN A 163 20.55 -0.23 -21.97
N VAL A 164 20.34 0.94 -22.57
CA VAL A 164 19.28 1.85 -22.15
C VAL A 164 17.98 1.47 -22.84
N TRP A 165 17.00 1.07 -22.05
CA TRP A 165 15.64 0.86 -22.53
C TRP A 165 14.88 2.19 -22.51
N HIS A 166 14.37 2.59 -23.67
CA HIS A 166 13.56 3.78 -23.82
C HIS A 166 12.34 3.50 -24.69
N HIS A 167 11.37 4.39 -24.65
CA HIS A 167 10.17 4.31 -25.48
C HIS A 167 9.97 5.67 -26.14
N SER A 168 9.50 5.68 -27.39
CA SER A 168 9.18 6.92 -28.10
C SER A 168 8.14 7.70 -27.30
N LEU A 169 8.43 8.99 -27.04
CA LEU A 169 7.53 9.87 -26.30
C LEU A 169 6.17 9.99 -27.00
N LEU A 170 6.17 10.09 -28.33
CA LEU A 170 4.95 10.15 -29.11
C LEU A 170 4.12 8.88 -28.94
N ASP A 171 4.78 7.72 -28.93
CA ASP A 171 4.09 6.45 -28.78
C ASP A 171 3.52 6.30 -27.36
N ILE A 172 4.23 6.75 -26.32
CA ILE A 172 3.70 6.81 -24.94
C ILE A 172 2.43 7.68 -24.90
N VAL A 173 2.49 8.88 -25.50
CA VAL A 173 1.35 9.80 -25.51
C VAL A 173 0.17 9.16 -26.25
N CYS A 174 0.40 8.60 -27.44
CA CYS A 174 -0.65 7.91 -28.20
C CYS A 174 -1.25 6.74 -27.43
N LEU A 175 -0.43 5.89 -26.79
CA LEU A 175 -0.88 4.78 -25.96
C LEU A 175 -1.71 5.26 -24.76
N ALA A 176 -1.27 6.32 -24.08
CA ALA A 176 -1.99 6.88 -22.95
C ALA A 176 -3.38 7.40 -23.34
N PHE A 177 -3.55 7.94 -24.56
CA PHE A 177 -4.85 8.38 -25.08
C PHE A 177 -5.69 7.28 -25.71
N GLN A 178 -5.11 6.12 -26.03
CA GLN A 178 -5.86 4.94 -26.49
C GLN A 178 -6.48 4.17 -25.33
N ASP A 179 -5.90 4.26 -24.13
CA ASP A 179 -6.45 3.61 -22.95
C ASP A 179 -7.77 4.27 -22.48
N THR A 180 -8.67 3.47 -21.92
CA THR A 180 -9.97 3.93 -21.42
C THR A 180 -9.82 4.92 -20.26
N SER A 181 -8.72 4.82 -19.52
CA SER A 181 -8.37 5.77 -18.45
C SER A 181 -8.21 7.21 -18.93
N SER A 182 -7.93 7.41 -20.23
CA SER A 182 -7.80 8.75 -20.83
C SER A 182 -9.05 9.60 -20.70
N LEU A 183 -10.23 8.98 -20.57
CA LEU A 183 -11.50 9.66 -20.34
C LEU A 183 -11.54 10.41 -19.00
N CYS A 184 -10.67 10.03 -18.06
CA CYS A 184 -10.55 10.68 -16.76
C CYS A 184 -9.46 11.76 -16.72
N PHE A 185 -8.77 12.05 -17.84
CA PHE A 185 -7.71 13.05 -17.86
C PHE A 185 -8.27 14.47 -17.89
N HIS A 186 -7.75 15.32 -17.02
CA HIS A 186 -8.06 16.76 -17.01
C HIS A 186 -7.20 17.49 -18.06
N LEU A 187 -7.63 17.45 -19.32
CA LEU A 187 -6.91 18.08 -20.44
C LEU A 187 -7.06 19.60 -20.51
N LYS A 188 -7.95 20.16 -19.69
CA LYS A 188 -8.18 21.60 -19.56
C LYS A 188 -7.76 22.04 -18.16
N GLY A 189 -7.14 23.21 -18.06
CA GLY A 189 -6.86 23.82 -16.77
C GLY A 189 -8.15 23.96 -15.97
N PHE A 190 -8.13 23.50 -14.72
CA PHE A 190 -9.23 23.58 -13.78
C PHE A 190 -8.76 24.25 -12.49
N LYS A 191 -9.71 24.77 -11.72
CA LYS A 191 -9.44 25.33 -10.40
C LYS A 191 -9.90 24.31 -9.36
N GLU A 192 -8.99 23.92 -8.50
CA GLU A 192 -9.35 23.14 -7.31
C GLU A 192 -9.73 24.11 -6.19
N HIS A 193 -10.87 23.85 -5.58
CA HIS A 193 -11.33 24.56 -4.40
C HIS A 193 -11.33 23.57 -3.25
N TRP A 194 -10.71 23.95 -2.13
CA TRP A 194 -10.85 23.17 -0.92
C TRP A 194 -12.21 23.46 -0.29
N LEU A 195 -13.02 22.42 -0.09
CA LEU A 195 -14.29 22.53 0.62
C LEU A 195 -14.02 22.28 2.11
N GLN A 196 -14.27 23.29 2.93
CA GLN A 196 -14.22 23.11 4.38
C GLN A 196 -15.40 22.23 4.86
N PRO A 197 -15.23 21.46 5.94
CA PRO A 197 -16.30 20.63 6.52
C PRO A 197 -17.56 21.40 6.94
N ASP A 198 -17.46 22.72 7.09
CA ASP A 198 -18.55 23.65 7.43
C ASP A 198 -19.33 24.16 6.20
N GLY A 199 -19.01 23.66 5.00
CA GLY A 199 -19.69 24.01 3.75
C GLY A 199 -19.27 25.35 3.15
N HIS A 200 -18.29 26.04 3.74
CA HIS A 200 -17.76 27.27 3.18
C HIS A 200 -16.60 26.97 2.21
N THR A 201 -16.77 27.33 0.94
CA THR A 201 -15.68 27.32 -0.03
C THR A 201 -14.79 28.54 0.20
N VAL A 202 -13.61 28.35 0.78
CA VAL A 202 -12.58 29.39 0.78
C VAL A 202 -11.81 29.29 -0.53
N THR A 203 -11.95 30.31 -1.39
CA THR A 203 -11.02 30.49 -2.51
C THR A 203 -9.65 30.84 -1.96
N CYS A 204 -8.80 29.82 -1.73
CA CYS A 204 -7.38 30.05 -1.52
C CYS A 204 -6.79 30.61 -2.82
N PRO A 205 -6.20 31.82 -2.81
CA PRO A 205 -5.55 32.33 -4.00
C PRO A 205 -4.14 31.72 -4.07
N GLN A 206 -3.99 30.54 -4.70
CA GLN A 206 -2.66 30.05 -5.09
C GLN A 206 -2.70 28.90 -6.11
N GLY A 207 -1.89 29.07 -7.17
CA GLY A 207 -1.37 28.01 -8.03
C GLY A 207 -2.27 27.61 -9.20
N ILE A 208 -1.87 27.97 -10.43
CA ILE A 208 -2.29 27.23 -11.62
C ILE A 208 -1.58 25.88 -11.56
N TYR A 209 -2.26 24.82 -11.16
CA TYR A 209 -1.73 23.47 -11.28
C TYR A 209 -2.01 22.99 -12.71
N MET A 210 -0.95 22.91 -13.52
CA MET A 210 -0.99 22.24 -14.82
C MET A 210 -0.76 20.74 -14.59
N CYS A 211 -1.65 19.93 -15.17
CA CYS A 211 -1.55 18.50 -15.43
C CYS A 211 -0.74 17.65 -14.43
N ASN A 212 -1.43 16.79 -13.67
CA ASN A 212 -0.87 15.54 -13.15
C ASN A 212 -0.57 14.56 -14.30
N PHE A 213 0.36 14.92 -15.18
CA PHE A 213 1.20 13.93 -15.85
C PHE A 213 2.43 13.78 -14.95
N VAL A 214 2.84 12.55 -14.67
CA VAL A 214 3.89 12.17 -13.71
C VAL A 214 3.39 12.02 -12.27
N LEU A 215 2.77 10.87 -11.98
CA LEU A 215 2.96 10.20 -10.69
C LEU A 215 2.63 8.69 -10.74
N LEU A 216 1.92 8.20 -11.76
CA LEU A 216 1.69 6.75 -11.90
C LEU A 216 2.86 5.96 -12.51
N GLY A 217 3.87 6.62 -13.08
CA GLY A 217 5.00 5.96 -13.75
C GLY A 217 6.32 5.92 -12.99
N ILE A 218 6.45 6.63 -11.86
CA ILE A 218 7.73 6.70 -11.09
C ILE A 218 7.67 5.79 -9.83
N ALA A 219 6.53 5.19 -9.50
CA ALA A 219 6.41 4.31 -8.35
C ALA A 219 7.05 2.91 -8.51
N TYR A 220 7.62 2.59 -9.68
CA TYR A 220 8.29 1.31 -9.97
C TYR A 220 9.81 1.42 -10.18
N LEU A 221 10.45 2.41 -9.55
CA LEU A 221 11.91 2.45 -9.42
C LEU A 221 12.28 2.66 -7.95
N LYS A 222 12.26 1.56 -7.19
CA LYS A 222 13.08 1.41 -5.99
C LYS A 222 13.35 -0.06 -5.68
#